data_AF-A0A9N9UAA8-F1
#
_entry.id   AF-A0A9N9UAA8-F1
#
_cell.length_a   1.000
_cell.length_b   1.000
_cell.length_c   1.000
_cell.angle_alpha   90.00
_cell.angle_beta   90.00
_cell.angle_gamma   90.00
#
_symmetry.space_group_name_H-M   'P 1'
#
loop_
_entity.id
_entity.type
_entity.pdbx_description
1 polymer ?
#
loop_
_entity_poly.entity_id
_entity_poly.type
_entity_poly.pdbx_seq_one_letter_code
_entity_poly.pdbx_strand_id
1 'polypeptide(L)'
;MAGDSGDKLHEQTEKLKKVVEDNIDKEKLKKAFDLSHFDLNAVLRGMQLTLVGAHRALQNPELFSNDHYKQAAMAVAVGIGIRVLVSLPFFFLRISLWVLSRFLNPESVQWYESVIHGFNFIEESVLQVPFFLMTLMRYMVPTLDNLFMKSLRWVDMTYVKKHEHEKPDKLRDLYYPNLKTYKVKDGSTHSDSTAEAITNFLLRFAKRGLISLAVFLLSYVPYVGRFVLPAASYYTFNKAVGLGPASVIFGTGIFLPKRYLVVFLQSYFSSRSLMRELLEPYFARIHFTKQQKKKWFRNREGVLFGFGLGFYILVKVPLVGVLIYGIAEASTAYLITKITDPPPSPDKMDEFTESQQIWTNKHEFLSMDLAQIDHIHRKNSQSNPST
;
A
#
# COMPACT_ATOMS: atom_id res chain seq x y z
N MET A 1 63.54 -24.26 -5.11
CA MET A 1 62.90 -22.98 -5.51
C MET A 1 61.37 -23.09 -5.45
N ALA A 2 60.78 -23.42 -4.29
CA ALA A 2 59.32 -23.59 -4.17
C ALA A 2 58.68 -22.79 -3.01
N GLY A 3 59.47 -22.04 -2.22
CA GLY A 3 58.99 -21.27 -1.07
C GLY A 3 58.54 -19.84 -1.40
N ASP A 4 58.99 -19.24 -2.50
CA ASP A 4 58.77 -17.82 -2.83
C ASP A 4 57.44 -17.54 -3.56
N SER A 5 56.78 -18.57 -4.11
CA SER A 5 55.49 -18.40 -4.81
C SER A 5 54.28 -18.38 -3.86
N GLY A 6 54.34 -19.09 -2.74
CA GLY A 6 53.25 -19.14 -1.75
C GLY A 6 53.10 -17.82 -0.98
N ASP A 7 54.22 -17.17 -0.67
CA ASP A 7 54.24 -15.92 0.10
C ASP A 7 53.72 -14.73 -0.73
N LYS A 8 54.08 -14.68 -2.02
CA LYS A 8 53.54 -13.69 -2.98
C LYS A 8 52.04 -13.84 -3.22
N LEU A 9 51.54 -15.07 -3.27
CA LEU A 9 50.10 -15.34 -3.38
C LEU A 9 49.37 -14.89 -2.11
N HIS A 10 49.91 -15.18 -0.93
CA HIS A 10 49.33 -14.72 0.34
C HIS A 10 49.30 -13.19 0.43
N GLU A 11 50.39 -12.52 0.06
CA GLU A 11 50.49 -11.06 0.06
C GLU A 11 49.51 -10.40 -0.94
N GLN A 12 49.35 -10.99 -2.13
CA GLN A 12 48.37 -10.54 -3.11
C GLN A 12 46.93 -10.75 -2.63
N THR A 13 46.65 -11.86 -1.94
CA THR A 13 45.32 -12.16 -1.41
C THR A 13 44.95 -11.21 -0.28
N GLU A 14 45.89 -10.89 0.61
CA GLU A 14 45.72 -9.89 1.67
C GLU A 14 45.53 -8.47 1.10
N LYS A 15 46.31 -8.09 0.08
CA LYS A 15 46.12 -6.82 -0.65
C LYS A 15 44.75 -6.75 -1.31
N LEU A 16 44.30 -7.82 -1.96
CA LEU A 16 42.99 -7.88 -2.60
C LEU A 16 41.86 -7.78 -1.56
N LYS A 17 41.99 -8.49 -0.44
CA LYS A 17 41.03 -8.45 0.66
C LYS A 17 40.94 -7.06 1.29
N LYS A 18 42.08 -6.38 1.46
CA LYS A 18 42.15 -5.00 1.98
C LYS A 18 41.52 -3.99 1.01
N VAL A 19 41.78 -4.13 -0.30
CA VAL A 19 41.15 -3.29 -1.34
C VAL A 19 39.64 -3.54 -1.43
N VAL A 20 39.19 -4.78 -1.24
CA VAL A 20 37.76 -5.11 -1.20
C VAL A 20 37.11 -4.54 0.07
N GLU A 21 37.76 -4.64 1.23
CA GLU A 21 37.24 -4.08 2.47
C GLU A 21 37.23 -2.54 2.49
N ASP A 22 38.21 -1.87 1.88
CA ASP A 22 38.26 -0.41 1.78
C ASP A 22 37.25 0.14 0.76
N ASN A 23 36.92 -0.60 -0.30
CA ASN A 23 35.90 -0.20 -1.28
C ASN A 23 34.47 -0.55 -0.86
N ILE A 24 34.29 -1.44 0.12
CA ILE A 24 32.98 -1.80 0.65
C ILE A 24 32.66 -0.91 1.85
N ASP A 25 31.86 0.12 1.60
CA ASP A 25 31.30 0.98 2.63
C ASP A 25 30.34 0.18 3.53
N LYS A 26 30.90 -0.40 4.61
CA LYS A 26 30.22 -1.30 5.55
C LYS A 26 28.96 -0.65 6.15
N GLU A 27 28.93 0.67 6.30
CA GLU A 27 27.77 1.44 6.76
C GLU A 27 26.67 1.51 5.70
N LYS A 28 27.02 1.76 4.43
CA LYS A 28 26.05 1.68 3.32
C LYS A 28 25.48 0.27 3.15
N LEU A 29 26.30 -0.77 3.32
CA LEU A 29 25.82 -2.15 3.29
C LEU A 29 24.88 -2.43 4.47
N LYS A 30 25.28 -2.13 5.70
CA LYS A 30 24.40 -2.29 6.87
C LYS A 30 23.05 -1.60 6.67
N LYS A 31 23.06 -0.36 6.17
CA LYS A 31 21.83 0.38 5.83
C LYS A 31 21.03 -0.25 4.70
N ALA A 32 21.68 -0.88 3.72
CA ALA A 32 21.02 -1.58 2.61
C ALA A 32 20.46 -2.96 3.01
N PHE A 33 20.97 -3.54 4.10
CA PHE A 33 20.48 -4.77 4.73
C PHE A 33 19.57 -4.51 5.93
N ASP A 34 19.35 -3.25 6.31
CA ASP A 34 18.47 -2.88 7.42
C ASP A 34 17.01 -3.22 7.07
N LEU A 35 16.45 -4.12 7.88
CA LEU A 35 15.09 -4.66 7.80
C LEU A 35 14.11 -3.87 8.68
N SER A 36 14.59 -2.89 9.44
CA SER A 36 13.82 -2.24 10.50
C SER A 36 12.49 -1.67 10.02
N HIS A 37 12.40 -1.10 8.82
CA HIS A 37 11.16 -0.50 8.28
C HIS A 37 10.13 -1.52 7.74
N PHE A 38 10.55 -2.75 7.41
CA PHE A 38 9.70 -3.80 6.82
C PHE A 38 9.78 -5.10 7.64
N ASP A 39 9.42 -5.00 8.91
CA ASP A 39 9.31 -6.14 9.83
C ASP A 39 8.02 -6.94 9.57
N LEU A 40 8.10 -8.27 9.55
CA LEU A 40 6.96 -9.18 9.43
C LEU A 40 5.92 -8.93 10.54
N ASN A 41 6.37 -8.63 11.76
CA ASN A 41 5.46 -8.32 12.86
C ASN A 41 4.66 -7.05 12.57
N ALA A 42 5.30 -6.04 11.95
CA ALA A 42 4.61 -4.83 11.51
C ALA A 42 3.57 -5.13 10.42
N VAL A 43 3.88 -6.02 9.47
CA VAL A 43 2.92 -6.44 8.44
C VAL A 43 1.71 -7.15 9.07
N LEU A 44 1.94 -8.14 9.93
CA LEU A 44 0.87 -8.87 10.60
C LEU A 44 -0.01 -7.93 11.45
N ARG A 45 0.62 -7.01 12.18
CA ARG A 45 -0.09 -6.00 12.97
C ARG A 45 -0.92 -5.05 12.10
N GLY A 46 -0.42 -4.68 10.93
CA GLY A 46 -1.17 -3.95 9.92
C GLY A 46 -2.43 -4.69 9.48
N MET A 47 -2.33 -5.99 9.20
CA MET A 47 -3.50 -6.81 8.84
C MET A 47 -4.50 -6.95 10.00
N GLN A 48 -4.03 -7.09 11.23
CA GLN A 48 -4.90 -7.10 12.41
C GLN A 48 -5.68 -5.77 12.52
N LEU A 49 -5.00 -4.64 12.29
CA LEU A 49 -5.64 -3.33 12.25
C LEU A 49 -6.65 -3.18 11.11
N THR A 50 -6.49 -3.87 9.98
CA THR A 50 -7.53 -3.95 8.94
C THR A 50 -8.83 -4.50 9.52
N LEU A 51 -8.76 -5.64 10.22
CA LEU A 51 -9.95 -6.31 10.77
C LEU A 51 -10.58 -5.49 11.89
N VAL A 52 -9.76 -5.00 12.83
CA VAL A 52 -10.25 -4.16 13.94
C VAL A 52 -10.81 -2.84 13.41
N GLY A 53 -10.12 -2.18 12.48
CA GLY A 53 -10.55 -0.95 11.85
C GLY A 53 -11.86 -1.14 11.09
N ALA A 54 -11.99 -2.21 10.30
CA ALA A 54 -13.21 -2.52 9.57
C ALA A 54 -14.39 -2.79 10.51
N HIS A 55 -14.16 -3.57 11.56
CA HIS A 55 -15.19 -3.83 12.57
C HIS A 55 -15.64 -2.54 13.27
N ARG A 56 -14.70 -1.67 13.64
CA ARG A 56 -14.97 -0.35 14.23
C ARG A 56 -15.71 0.58 13.26
N ALA A 57 -15.30 0.61 12.00
CA ALA A 57 -16.01 1.37 10.97
C ALA A 57 -17.46 0.92 10.86
N LEU A 58 -17.73 -0.38 10.79
CA LEU A 58 -19.10 -0.92 10.73
C LEU A 58 -19.97 -0.58 11.95
N GLN A 59 -19.38 -0.22 13.09
CA GLN A 59 -20.10 0.24 14.28
C GLN A 59 -20.44 1.74 14.25
N ASN A 60 -19.89 2.50 13.30
CA ASN A 60 -20.17 3.93 13.20
C ASN A 60 -21.53 4.17 12.52
N PRO A 61 -22.56 4.64 13.25
CA PRO A 61 -23.88 4.87 12.68
C PRO A 61 -23.88 5.98 11.62
N GLU A 62 -22.94 6.94 11.69
CA GLU A 62 -22.87 8.04 10.72
C GLU A 62 -22.45 7.58 9.31
N LEU A 63 -21.80 6.41 9.19
CA LEU A 63 -21.47 5.82 7.88
C LEU A 63 -22.72 5.35 7.13
N PHE A 64 -23.79 5.01 7.85
CA PHE A 64 -25.03 4.47 7.29
C PHE A 64 -26.15 5.50 7.20
N SER A 65 -25.81 6.80 7.18
CA SER A 65 -26.80 7.84 6.95
C SER A 65 -27.37 7.80 5.53
N ASN A 66 -28.57 8.36 5.35
CA ASN A 66 -29.31 8.32 4.08
C ASN A 66 -28.51 8.90 2.90
N ASP A 67 -27.74 9.96 3.13
CA ASP A 67 -26.92 10.60 2.11
C ASP A 67 -25.79 9.69 1.61
N HIS A 68 -25.09 9.01 2.52
CA HIS A 68 -24.02 8.08 2.15
C HIS A 68 -24.57 6.81 1.51
N TYR A 69 -25.78 6.37 1.90
CA TYR A 69 -26.42 5.21 1.27
C TYR A 69 -26.74 5.47 -0.21
N LYS A 70 -27.30 6.65 -0.54
CA LYS A 70 -27.56 7.05 -1.93
C LYS A 70 -26.27 7.13 -2.74
N GLN A 71 -25.22 7.70 -2.17
CA GLN A 71 -23.90 7.80 -2.80
C GLN A 71 -23.27 6.42 -2.99
N ALA A 72 -23.38 5.53 -2.01
CA ALA A 72 -22.90 4.15 -2.09
C ALA A 72 -23.64 3.37 -3.18
N ALA A 73 -24.96 3.51 -3.27
CA ALA A 73 -25.77 2.90 -4.32
C ALA A 73 -25.36 3.40 -5.71
N MET A 74 -25.18 4.72 -5.87
CA MET A 74 -24.68 5.32 -7.12
C MET A 74 -23.28 4.82 -7.46
N ALA A 75 -22.39 4.74 -6.47
CA ALA A 75 -21.03 4.25 -6.63
C ALA A 75 -21.00 2.78 -7.07
N VAL A 76 -21.88 1.94 -6.51
CA VAL A 76 -22.06 0.54 -6.93
C VAL A 76 -22.57 0.47 -8.36
N ALA A 77 -23.59 1.27 -8.73
CA ALA A 77 -24.13 1.29 -10.08
C ALA A 77 -23.07 1.72 -11.12
N VAL A 78 -22.31 2.78 -10.84
CA VAL A 78 -21.18 3.23 -11.67
C VAL A 78 -20.10 2.15 -11.75
N GLY A 79 -19.73 1.54 -10.61
CA GLY A 79 -18.75 0.45 -10.57
C GLY A 79 -19.17 -0.75 -11.42
N ILE A 80 -20.46 -1.14 -11.39
CA ILE A 80 -21.02 -2.17 -12.27
C ILE A 80 -20.93 -1.73 -13.74
N GLY A 81 -21.34 -0.50 -14.06
CA GLY A 81 -21.28 0.03 -15.42
C GLY A 81 -19.88 0.01 -16.01
N ILE A 82 -18.88 0.48 -15.26
CA ILE A 82 -17.48 0.47 -15.72
C ILE A 82 -16.95 -0.97 -15.80
N ARG A 83 -17.30 -1.85 -14.85
CA ARG A 83 -16.92 -3.26 -14.92
C ARG A 83 -17.45 -3.93 -16.19
N VAL A 84 -18.71 -3.69 -16.54
CA VAL A 84 -19.31 -4.17 -17.79
C VAL A 84 -18.52 -3.62 -18.98
N LEU A 85 -18.28 -2.32 -19.02
CA LEU A 85 -17.53 -1.66 -20.11
C LEU A 85 -16.13 -2.25 -20.29
N VAL A 86 -15.37 -2.43 -19.20
CA VAL A 86 -14.02 -3.02 -19.26
C VAL A 86 -14.06 -4.50 -19.62
N SER A 87 -15.12 -5.23 -19.24
CA SER A 87 -15.29 -6.64 -19.59
C SER A 87 -15.75 -6.88 -21.03
N LEU A 88 -16.34 -5.87 -21.71
CA LEU A 88 -16.87 -6.01 -23.07
C LEU A 88 -15.82 -6.51 -24.08
N PRO A 89 -14.60 -5.93 -24.17
CA PRO A 89 -13.57 -6.45 -25.07
C PRO A 89 -13.24 -7.92 -24.83
N PHE A 90 -13.16 -8.33 -23.55
CA PHE A 90 -12.89 -9.73 -23.19
C PHE A 90 -14.07 -10.64 -23.53
N PHE A 91 -15.29 -10.16 -23.36
CA PHE A 91 -16.51 -10.88 -23.75
C PHE A 91 -16.57 -11.11 -25.27
N PHE A 92 -16.36 -10.06 -26.08
CA PHE A 92 -16.29 -10.20 -27.53
C PHE A 92 -15.16 -11.12 -27.97
N LEU A 93 -14.00 -11.03 -27.33
CA LEU A 93 -12.88 -11.90 -27.64
C LEU A 93 -13.19 -13.36 -27.29
N ARG A 94 -13.86 -13.64 -26.16
CA ARG A 94 -14.32 -14.99 -25.80
C ARG A 94 -15.31 -15.53 -26.83
N ILE A 95 -16.28 -14.72 -27.27
CA ILE A 95 -17.22 -15.11 -28.33
C ILE A 95 -16.47 -15.42 -29.62
N SER A 96 -15.55 -14.55 -30.04
CA SER A 96 -14.75 -14.75 -31.25
C SER A 96 -13.94 -16.04 -31.19
N LEU A 97 -13.30 -16.33 -30.06
CA LEU A 97 -12.55 -17.57 -29.86
C LEU A 97 -13.47 -18.79 -29.81
N TRP A 98 -14.65 -18.68 -29.20
CA TRP A 98 -15.66 -19.73 -29.19
C TRP A 98 -16.17 -20.03 -30.60
N VAL A 99 -16.45 -19.00 -31.42
CA VAL A 99 -16.82 -19.18 -32.82
C VAL A 99 -15.66 -19.84 -33.60
N LEU A 100 -14.43 -19.37 -33.40
CA LEU A 100 -13.24 -19.93 -34.06
C LEU A 100 -13.02 -21.41 -33.70
N SER A 101 -13.25 -21.79 -32.44
CA SER A 101 -13.10 -23.18 -31.99
C SER A 101 -14.15 -24.12 -32.59
N ARG A 102 -15.31 -23.62 -33.00
CA ARG A 102 -16.31 -24.41 -33.76
C ARG A 102 -15.82 -24.77 -35.16
N PHE A 103 -14.91 -23.98 -35.73
CA PHE A 103 -14.32 -24.22 -37.05
C PHE A 103 -12.98 -24.98 -37.00
N LEU A 104 -12.37 -25.14 -35.81
CA LEU A 104 -11.08 -25.81 -35.61
C LEU A 104 -11.27 -27.16 -34.89
N ASN A 105 -10.61 -28.22 -35.37
CA ASN A 105 -10.75 -29.63 -34.92
C ASN A 105 -10.90 -29.85 -33.40
N PRO A 106 -11.58 -30.91 -32.91
CA PRO A 106 -11.93 -31.13 -31.49
C PRO A 106 -10.78 -31.16 -30.46
N GLU A 107 -9.52 -31.36 -30.87
CA GLU A 107 -8.34 -31.13 -30.00
C GLU A 107 -8.17 -29.64 -29.61
N SER A 108 -8.97 -28.74 -30.22
CA SER A 108 -9.01 -27.30 -30.01
C SER A 108 -9.53 -26.86 -28.63
N VAL A 109 -10.16 -27.76 -27.86
CA VAL A 109 -10.77 -27.40 -26.57
C VAL A 109 -9.72 -27.05 -25.52
N GLN A 110 -8.51 -27.65 -25.57
CA GLN A 110 -7.47 -27.40 -24.56
C GLN A 110 -6.81 -26.03 -24.69
N TRP A 111 -6.61 -25.52 -25.92
CA TRP A 111 -6.01 -24.19 -26.10
C TRP A 111 -7.00 -23.08 -25.75
N TYR A 112 -8.30 -23.27 -26.01
CA TYR A 112 -9.35 -22.32 -25.67
C TYR A 112 -9.36 -22.00 -24.17
N GLU A 113 -9.37 -23.04 -23.32
CA GLU A 113 -9.36 -22.87 -21.86
C GLU A 113 -8.08 -22.19 -21.38
N SER A 114 -6.92 -22.58 -21.92
CA SER A 114 -5.63 -21.97 -21.57
C SER A 114 -5.59 -20.48 -21.91
N VAL A 115 -6.11 -20.10 -23.08
CA VAL A 115 -6.18 -18.72 -23.54
C VAL A 115 -7.13 -17.89 -22.68
N ILE A 116 -8.31 -18.41 -22.34
CA ILE A 116 -9.26 -17.71 -21.46
C ILE A 116 -8.69 -17.51 -20.06
N HIS A 117 -8.05 -18.54 -19.49
CA HIS A 117 -7.36 -18.41 -18.21
C HIS A 117 -6.25 -17.36 -18.25
N GLY A 118 -5.49 -17.30 -19.36
CA GLY A 118 -4.49 -16.27 -19.60
C GLY A 118 -5.09 -14.86 -19.64
N PHE A 119 -6.21 -14.67 -20.33
CA PHE A 119 -6.90 -13.38 -20.39
C PHE A 119 -7.43 -12.92 -19.03
N ASN A 120 -8.06 -13.81 -18.27
CA ASN A 120 -8.53 -13.50 -16.91
C ASN A 120 -7.36 -13.10 -16.01
N PHE A 121 -6.23 -13.81 -16.13
CA PHE A 121 -5.03 -13.48 -15.40
C PHE A 121 -4.45 -12.11 -15.81
N ILE A 122 -4.46 -11.78 -17.10
CA ILE A 122 -4.02 -10.47 -17.58
C ILE A 122 -4.95 -9.37 -17.05
N GLU A 123 -6.27 -9.54 -17.17
CA GLU A 123 -7.27 -8.58 -16.68
C GLU A 123 -7.12 -8.31 -15.18
N GLU A 124 -7.10 -9.39 -14.38
CA GLU A 124 -7.12 -9.30 -12.92
C GLU A 124 -5.75 -8.98 -12.33
N SER A 125 -4.68 -9.59 -12.85
CA SER A 125 -3.35 -9.57 -12.21
C SER A 125 -2.36 -8.62 -12.88
N VAL A 126 -2.39 -8.51 -14.21
CA VAL A 126 -1.44 -7.66 -14.96
C VAL A 126 -1.97 -6.24 -15.11
N LEU A 127 -3.20 -6.11 -15.60
CA LEU A 127 -3.88 -4.84 -15.83
C LEU A 127 -4.54 -4.28 -14.58
N GLN A 128 -4.77 -5.08 -13.53
CA GLN A 128 -5.33 -4.66 -12.25
C GLN A 128 -6.66 -3.90 -12.39
N VAL A 129 -7.53 -4.36 -13.28
CA VAL A 129 -8.83 -3.70 -13.56
C VAL A 129 -9.62 -3.40 -12.28
N PRO A 130 -9.78 -4.30 -11.29
CA PRO A 130 -10.52 -3.98 -10.07
C PRO A 130 -9.93 -2.80 -9.28
N PHE A 131 -8.60 -2.70 -9.22
CA PHE A 131 -7.90 -1.62 -8.51
C PHE A 131 -7.97 -0.29 -9.28
N PHE A 132 -7.94 -0.36 -10.61
CA PHE A 132 -8.20 0.80 -11.47
C PHE A 132 -9.55 1.41 -11.17
N LEU A 133 -10.60 0.58 -11.19
CA LEU A 133 -11.97 1.01 -10.90
C LEU A 133 -12.04 1.64 -9.52
N MET A 134 -11.45 0.98 -8.52
CA MET A 134 -11.38 1.48 -7.16
C MET A 134 -10.77 2.89 -7.07
N THR A 135 -9.64 3.12 -7.73
CA THR A 135 -8.96 4.41 -7.67
C THR A 135 -9.71 5.48 -8.49
N LEU A 136 -10.34 5.10 -9.59
CA LEU A 136 -11.17 6.01 -10.40
C LEU A 136 -12.38 6.52 -9.61
N MET A 137 -13.00 5.67 -8.78
CA MET A 137 -14.16 6.05 -7.96
C MET A 137 -13.87 7.24 -7.05
N ARG A 138 -12.62 7.42 -6.60
CA ARG A 138 -12.22 8.58 -5.79
C ARG A 138 -12.41 9.91 -6.52
N TYR A 139 -12.16 9.94 -7.83
CA TYR A 139 -12.38 11.13 -8.66
C TYR A 139 -13.87 11.37 -8.95
N MET A 140 -14.67 10.32 -8.90
CA MET A 140 -16.10 10.38 -9.23
C MET A 140 -16.99 10.62 -8.00
N VAL A 141 -16.53 10.28 -6.80
CA VAL A 141 -17.31 10.35 -5.56
C VAL A 141 -16.52 11.16 -4.50
N PRO A 142 -16.73 12.49 -4.42
CA PRO A 142 -15.98 13.40 -3.54
C PRO A 142 -16.28 13.26 -2.03
N THR A 143 -16.86 12.14 -1.59
CA THR A 143 -17.43 11.98 -0.24
C THR A 143 -16.47 11.28 0.73
N LEU A 144 -15.35 10.76 0.22
CA LEU A 144 -14.38 9.97 0.97
C LEU A 144 -13.67 10.78 2.05
N ASP A 145 -13.37 12.04 1.77
CA ASP A 145 -12.81 12.96 2.76
C ASP A 145 -13.75 13.18 3.96
N ASN A 146 -15.06 13.32 3.68
CA ASN A 146 -16.08 13.46 4.71
C ASN A 146 -16.22 12.16 5.54
N LEU A 147 -16.18 11.00 4.88
CA LEU A 147 -16.22 9.70 5.55
C LEU A 147 -15.03 9.52 6.49
N PHE A 148 -13.82 9.91 6.05
CA PHE A 148 -12.62 9.92 6.89
C PHE A 148 -12.83 10.80 8.13
N MET A 149 -13.26 12.05 7.95
CA MET A 149 -13.43 13.01 9.05
C MET A 149 -14.54 12.58 10.03
N LYS A 150 -15.68 12.06 9.55
CA LYS A 150 -16.75 11.52 10.42
C LYS A 150 -16.28 10.30 11.20
N SER A 151 -15.52 9.42 10.56
CA SER A 151 -14.95 8.24 11.22
C SER A 151 -13.94 8.63 12.28
N LEU A 152 -13.10 9.63 12.00
CA LEU A 152 -12.13 10.16 12.97
C LEU A 152 -12.84 10.74 14.21
N ARG A 153 -13.93 11.50 14.00
CA ARG A 153 -14.78 12.01 15.09
C ARG A 153 -15.35 10.88 15.94
N TRP A 154 -15.86 9.83 15.31
CA TRP A 154 -16.42 8.68 16.01
C TRP A 154 -15.37 7.90 16.80
N VAL A 155 -14.15 7.76 16.25
CA VAL A 155 -13.01 7.14 16.95
C VAL A 155 -12.64 7.94 18.20
N ASP A 156 -12.58 9.27 18.12
CA ASP A 156 -12.30 10.11 19.28
C ASP A 156 -13.41 10.05 20.34
N MET A 157 -14.68 10.11 19.92
CA MET A 157 -15.83 9.97 20.84
C MET A 157 -15.81 8.61 21.55
N THR A 158 -15.52 7.53 20.82
CA THR A 158 -15.43 6.18 21.38
C THR A 158 -14.24 6.05 22.32
N TYR A 159 -13.13 6.73 22.03
CA TYR A 159 -11.97 6.78 22.90
C TYR A 159 -12.28 7.46 24.23
N VAL A 160 -12.94 8.63 24.21
CA VAL A 160 -13.34 9.35 25.43
C VAL A 160 -14.29 8.50 26.26
N LYS A 161 -15.30 7.89 25.62
CA LYS A 161 -16.25 7.00 26.31
C LYS A 161 -15.58 5.76 26.93
N LYS A 162 -14.60 5.16 26.24
CA LYS A 162 -13.86 4.00 26.77
C LYS A 162 -13.02 4.36 28.00
N HIS A 163 -12.58 5.62 28.12
CA HIS A 163 -11.69 6.09 29.18
C HIS A 163 -12.38 7.10 30.11
N GLU A 164 -13.71 7.08 30.19
CA GLU A 164 -14.51 8.00 31.01
C GLU A 164 -14.15 7.93 32.51
N HIS A 165 -13.69 6.76 32.97
CA HIS A 165 -13.30 6.53 34.37
C HIS A 165 -11.83 6.88 34.67
N GLU A 166 -11.08 7.41 33.71
CA GLU A 166 -9.68 7.74 33.89
C GLU A 166 -9.45 9.25 34.07
N LYS A 167 -8.28 9.61 34.62
CA LYS A 167 -7.93 11.02 34.83
C LYS A 167 -7.78 11.76 33.48
N PRO A 168 -8.42 12.92 33.29
CA PRO A 168 -8.35 13.69 32.05
C PRO A 168 -6.92 13.99 31.59
N ASP A 169 -6.02 14.31 32.54
CA ASP A 169 -4.62 14.66 32.26
C ASP A 169 -3.77 13.51 31.70
N LYS A 170 -4.30 12.27 31.73
CA LYS A 170 -3.63 11.08 31.18
C LYS A 170 -4.21 10.63 29.84
N LEU A 171 -5.23 11.32 29.34
CA LEU A 171 -5.84 11.01 28.05
C LEU A 171 -4.97 11.61 26.94
N ARG A 172 -4.91 10.91 25.79
CA ARG A 172 -4.31 11.49 24.59
C ARG A 172 -5.18 12.63 24.09
N ASP A 173 -4.56 13.58 23.39
CA ASP A 173 -5.30 14.62 22.68
C ASP A 173 -6.19 14.03 21.57
N LEU A 174 -7.26 14.76 21.26
CA LEU A 174 -8.22 14.40 20.21
C LEU A 174 -7.70 14.80 18.84
N TYR A 175 -7.92 13.95 17.83
CA TYR A 175 -7.46 14.18 16.47
C TYR A 175 -8.42 15.06 15.69
N TYR A 176 -9.71 14.76 15.76
CA TYR A 176 -10.73 15.41 14.94
C TYR A 176 -10.83 16.93 15.16
N PRO A 177 -10.87 17.46 16.41
CA PRO A 177 -11.02 18.90 16.63
C PRO A 177 -9.87 19.70 16.01
N ASN A 178 -8.64 19.24 16.21
CA ASN A 178 -7.46 19.89 15.65
C ASN A 178 -7.39 19.70 14.15
N LEU A 179 -7.55 18.48 13.63
CA LEU A 179 -7.45 18.23 12.19
C LEU A 179 -8.49 19.00 11.36
N LYS A 180 -9.67 19.29 11.92
CA LYS A 180 -10.71 20.11 11.27
C LYS A 180 -10.27 21.57 11.04
N THR A 181 -9.38 22.13 11.86
CA THR A 181 -8.94 23.53 11.72
C THR A 181 -7.87 23.72 10.65
N TYR A 182 -7.21 22.63 10.24
CA TYR A 182 -6.22 22.67 9.15
C TYR A 182 -6.89 22.99 7.83
N LYS A 183 -6.31 23.94 7.09
CA LYS A 183 -6.72 24.20 5.71
C LYS A 183 -6.33 23.01 4.84
N VAL A 184 -7.32 22.47 4.14
CA VAL A 184 -7.10 21.46 3.10
C VAL A 184 -6.35 22.16 1.97
N LYS A 185 -5.09 21.78 1.74
CA LYS A 185 -4.42 22.13 0.49
C LYS A 185 -5.01 21.25 -0.59
N ASP A 186 -5.26 21.83 -1.75
CA ASP A 186 -5.52 21.04 -2.95
C ASP A 186 -4.36 20.06 -3.11
N GLY A 187 -4.63 18.79 -2.79
CA GLY A 187 -3.78 17.70 -3.23
C GLY A 187 -3.66 17.78 -4.75
N SER A 188 -2.78 16.98 -5.34
CA SER A 188 -2.53 16.90 -6.79
C SER A 188 -3.73 16.44 -7.65
N THR A 189 -4.96 16.68 -7.19
CA THR A 189 -6.23 16.14 -7.64
C THR A 189 -7.41 17.13 -7.52
N HIS A 190 -7.24 18.32 -6.94
CA HIS A 190 -8.33 19.32 -6.80
C HIS A 190 -8.05 20.68 -7.46
N SER A 191 -6.84 20.97 -7.94
CA SER A 191 -6.51 22.26 -8.56
C SER A 191 -6.85 22.36 -10.05
N ASP A 192 -6.96 21.22 -10.74
CA ASP A 192 -7.22 21.15 -12.18
C ASP A 192 -8.66 20.68 -12.41
N SER A 193 -9.27 21.08 -13.54
CA SER A 193 -10.59 20.59 -13.96
C SER A 193 -10.69 19.07 -13.71
N THR A 194 -11.76 18.58 -13.11
CA THR A 194 -11.94 17.15 -12.77
C THR A 194 -11.62 16.22 -13.96
N ALA A 195 -11.88 16.70 -15.19
CA ALA A 195 -11.52 16.02 -16.42
C ALA A 195 -10.00 15.85 -16.64
N GLU A 196 -9.19 16.85 -16.30
CA GLU A 196 -7.74 16.81 -16.38
C GLU A 196 -7.15 15.85 -15.34
N ALA A 197 -7.68 15.88 -14.11
CA ALA A 197 -7.27 14.94 -13.06
C ALA A 197 -7.56 13.48 -13.44
N ILE A 198 -8.74 13.21 -14.02
CA ILE A 198 -9.11 11.90 -14.55
C ILE A 198 -8.19 11.52 -15.71
N THR A 199 -7.96 12.40 -16.69
CA THR A 199 -7.11 12.11 -17.85
C THR A 199 -5.68 11.78 -17.43
N ASN A 200 -5.11 12.57 -16.52
CA ASN A 200 -3.78 12.33 -15.96
C ASN A 200 -3.72 11.02 -15.16
N PHE A 201 -4.79 10.64 -14.47
CA PHE A 201 -4.90 9.33 -13.84
C PHE A 201 -4.92 8.19 -14.89
N LEU A 202 -5.78 8.29 -15.92
CA LEU A 202 -5.90 7.30 -16.99
C LEU A 202 -4.56 7.09 -17.72
N LEU A 203 -3.86 8.17 -18.08
CA LEU A 203 -2.55 8.08 -18.75
C LEU A 203 -1.48 7.41 -17.87
N ARG A 204 -1.43 7.75 -16.58
CA ARG A 204 -0.52 7.11 -15.63
C ARG A 204 -0.83 5.64 -15.46
N PHE A 205 -2.11 5.28 -15.43
CA PHE A 205 -2.55 3.89 -15.32
C PHE A 205 -2.21 3.10 -16.59
N ALA A 206 -2.55 3.63 -17.76
CA ALA A 206 -2.24 3.03 -19.06
C ALA A 206 -0.73 2.79 -19.23
N LYS A 207 0.11 3.79 -18.90
CA LYS A 207 1.57 3.64 -18.93
C LYS A 207 2.06 2.50 -18.04
N ARG A 208 1.52 2.37 -16.81
CA ARG A 208 1.87 1.27 -15.90
C ARG A 208 1.39 -0.08 -16.43
N GLY A 209 0.16 -0.15 -16.95
CA GLY A 209 -0.39 -1.35 -17.57
C GLY A 209 0.46 -1.83 -18.75
N LEU A 210 0.89 -0.92 -19.62
CA LEU A 210 1.77 -1.22 -20.75
C LEU A 210 3.15 -1.74 -20.31
N ILE A 211 3.76 -1.13 -19.29
CA ILE A 211 5.04 -1.62 -18.73
C ILE A 211 4.86 -3.03 -18.13
N SER A 212 3.81 -3.24 -17.34
CA SER A 212 3.51 -4.55 -16.76
C SER A 212 3.24 -5.61 -17.84
N LEU A 213 2.51 -5.26 -18.89
CA LEU A 213 2.26 -6.12 -20.04
C LEU A 213 3.55 -6.44 -20.79
N ALA A 214 4.41 -5.45 -21.04
CA ALA A 214 5.70 -5.67 -21.68
C ALA A 214 6.61 -6.61 -20.88
N VAL A 215 6.71 -6.40 -19.55
CA VAL A 215 7.46 -7.30 -18.65
C VAL A 215 6.88 -8.71 -18.67
N PHE A 216 5.55 -8.84 -18.66
CA PHE A 216 4.87 -10.13 -18.75
C PHE A 216 5.16 -10.85 -20.07
N LEU A 217 5.05 -10.15 -21.21
CA LEU A 217 5.35 -10.71 -22.53
C LEU A 217 6.83 -11.10 -22.68
N LEU A 218 7.76 -10.24 -22.22
CA LEU A 218 9.18 -10.54 -22.21
C LEU A 218 9.51 -11.76 -21.35
N SER A 219 8.70 -12.07 -20.33
CA SER A 219 8.88 -13.27 -19.53
C SER A 219 8.65 -14.58 -20.31
N TYR A 220 8.01 -14.54 -21.48
CA TYR A 220 7.82 -15.70 -22.35
C TYR A 220 8.96 -15.92 -23.35
N VAL A 221 9.93 -15.00 -23.44
CA VAL A 221 11.09 -15.15 -24.32
C VAL A 221 11.91 -16.39 -23.88
N PRO A 222 12.25 -17.31 -24.80
CA PRO A 222 13.06 -18.48 -24.47
C PRO A 222 14.40 -18.08 -23.82
N TYR A 223 14.89 -18.92 -22.90
CA TYR A 223 16.15 -18.75 -22.14
C TYR A 223 16.21 -17.56 -21.18
N VAL A 224 15.86 -16.35 -21.63
CA VAL A 224 15.95 -15.10 -20.84
C VAL A 224 14.70 -14.85 -20.00
N GLY A 225 13.53 -15.29 -20.47
CA GLY A 225 12.23 -14.97 -19.87
C GLY A 225 12.07 -15.43 -18.42
N ARG A 226 12.78 -16.48 -17.99
CA ARG A 226 12.80 -16.95 -16.59
C ARG A 226 13.39 -15.90 -15.63
N PHE A 227 14.29 -15.05 -16.10
CA PHE A 227 14.94 -14.03 -15.29
C PHE A 227 14.23 -12.67 -15.33
N VAL A 228 13.42 -12.41 -16.36
CA VAL A 228 12.75 -11.11 -16.55
C VAL A 228 11.88 -10.73 -15.35
N LEU A 229 10.99 -11.64 -14.92
CA LEU A 229 10.10 -11.36 -13.78
C LEU A 229 10.87 -11.20 -12.47
N PRO A 230 11.76 -12.12 -12.04
CA PRO A 230 12.62 -11.92 -10.88
C PRO A 230 13.43 -10.62 -10.93
N ALA A 231 14.04 -10.28 -12.06
CA ALA A 231 14.87 -9.08 -12.21
C ALA A 231 14.03 -7.79 -12.13
N ALA A 232 12.90 -7.73 -12.84
CA ALA A 232 11.99 -6.58 -12.78
C ALA A 232 11.40 -6.41 -11.37
N SER A 233 11.08 -7.53 -10.71
CA SER A 233 10.60 -7.55 -9.34
C SER A 233 11.65 -7.04 -8.37
N TYR A 234 12.88 -7.54 -8.49
CA TYR A 234 14.02 -7.12 -7.68
C TYR A 234 14.30 -5.63 -7.86
N TYR A 235 14.39 -5.14 -9.10
CA TYR A 235 14.65 -3.74 -9.40
C TYR A 235 13.66 -2.79 -8.70
N THR A 236 12.40 -3.21 -8.60
CA THR A 236 11.34 -2.37 -8.06
C THR A 236 11.17 -2.53 -6.55
N PHE A 237 11.39 -3.74 -6.03
CA PHE A 237 11.18 -4.07 -4.62
C PHE A 237 12.44 -3.88 -3.74
N ASN A 238 13.64 -3.89 -4.31
CA ASN A 238 14.88 -3.69 -3.55
C ASN A 238 14.91 -2.32 -2.85
N LYS A 239 14.32 -1.29 -3.48
CA LYS A 239 14.19 0.04 -2.89
C LYS A 239 13.26 0.01 -1.69
N ALA A 240 12.33 -0.94 -1.63
CA ALA A 240 11.36 -1.09 -0.57
C ALA A 240 11.97 -1.83 0.63
N VAL A 241 12.54 -3.02 0.43
CA VAL A 241 12.87 -3.95 1.52
C VAL A 241 14.40 -4.10 1.73
N GLY A 242 15.21 -3.42 0.93
CA GLY A 242 16.67 -3.54 0.99
C GLY A 242 17.20 -4.66 0.09
N LEU A 243 18.52 -4.73 -0.03
CA LEU A 243 19.20 -5.63 -0.97
C LEU A 243 19.10 -7.09 -0.55
N GLY A 244 19.26 -7.39 0.75
CA GLY A 244 19.27 -8.76 1.26
C GLY A 244 17.96 -9.51 1.02
N PRO A 245 16.83 -9.07 1.60
CA PRO A 245 15.56 -9.77 1.47
C PRO A 245 15.08 -9.84 0.02
N ALA A 246 15.27 -8.76 -0.75
CA ALA A 246 14.92 -8.77 -2.16
C ALA A 246 15.73 -9.81 -2.95
N SER A 247 17.03 -9.95 -2.66
CA SER A 247 17.88 -10.96 -3.31
C SER A 247 17.45 -12.37 -2.95
N VAL A 248 17.07 -12.63 -1.69
CA VAL A 248 16.58 -13.95 -1.26
C VAL A 248 15.22 -14.27 -1.92
N ILE A 249 14.25 -13.35 -1.86
CA ILE A 249 12.90 -13.55 -2.39
C ILE A 249 12.93 -13.75 -3.91
N PHE A 250 13.67 -12.92 -4.66
CA PHE A 250 13.68 -13.02 -6.12
C PHE A 250 14.75 -13.97 -6.66
N GLY A 251 15.81 -14.25 -5.91
CA GLY A 251 16.77 -15.31 -6.22
C GLY A 251 16.10 -16.69 -6.12
N THR A 252 15.36 -16.95 -5.05
CA THR A 252 14.51 -18.16 -4.94
C THR A 252 13.32 -18.11 -5.91
N GLY A 253 12.84 -16.91 -6.22
CA GLY A 253 11.81 -16.64 -7.23
C GLY A 253 12.11 -17.18 -8.63
N ILE A 254 13.39 -17.42 -8.97
CA ILE A 254 13.77 -18.09 -10.23
C ILE A 254 13.17 -19.49 -10.33
N PHE A 255 12.94 -20.18 -9.21
CA PHE A 255 12.34 -21.52 -9.16
C PHE A 255 10.82 -21.49 -8.98
N LEU A 256 10.23 -20.32 -8.73
CA LEU A 256 8.79 -20.19 -8.53
C LEU A 256 8.05 -20.04 -9.86
N PRO A 257 6.83 -20.61 -9.98
CA PRO A 257 5.94 -20.32 -11.10
C PRO A 257 5.69 -18.82 -11.26
N LYS A 258 5.81 -18.32 -12.50
CA LYS A 258 5.65 -16.90 -12.87
C LYS A 258 4.41 -16.24 -12.27
N ARG A 259 3.29 -16.98 -12.22
CA ARG A 259 2.01 -16.53 -11.65
C ARG A 259 2.15 -16.00 -10.22
N TYR A 260 2.94 -16.66 -9.37
CA TYR A 260 3.08 -16.26 -7.97
C TYR A 260 3.92 -15.00 -7.82
N LEU A 261 4.97 -14.83 -8.65
CA LEU A 261 5.76 -13.60 -8.66
C LEU A 261 4.91 -12.40 -9.08
N VAL A 262 4.08 -12.56 -10.11
CA VAL A 262 3.17 -11.51 -10.57
C VAL A 262 2.13 -11.19 -9.50
N VAL A 263 1.49 -12.19 -8.91
CA VAL A 263 0.51 -11.98 -7.82
C VAL A 263 1.15 -11.30 -6.61
N PHE A 264 2.36 -11.69 -6.23
CA PHE A 264 3.12 -11.07 -5.15
C PHE A 264 3.40 -9.59 -5.44
N LEU A 265 4.01 -9.29 -6.59
CA LEU A 265 4.30 -7.92 -7.01
C LEU A 265 3.03 -7.07 -7.08
N GLN A 266 1.98 -7.62 -7.69
CA GLN A 266 0.70 -6.96 -7.82
C GLN A 266 0.17 -6.59 -6.43
N SER A 267 0.12 -7.55 -5.51
CA SER A 267 -0.36 -7.34 -4.15
C SER A 267 0.46 -6.27 -3.42
N TYR A 268 1.77 -6.25 -3.63
CA TYR A 268 2.65 -5.20 -3.11
C TYR A 268 2.33 -3.80 -3.66
N PHE A 269 2.28 -3.63 -4.99
CA PHE A 269 2.02 -2.33 -5.60
C PHE A 269 0.60 -1.84 -5.36
N SER A 270 -0.39 -2.73 -5.41
CA SER A 270 -1.79 -2.39 -5.16
C SER A 270 -1.99 -2.01 -3.70
N SER A 271 -1.43 -2.75 -2.73
CA SER A 271 -1.46 -2.36 -1.31
C SER A 271 -0.82 -0.98 -1.08
N ARG A 272 0.38 -0.75 -1.62
CA ARG A 272 1.08 0.53 -1.49
C ARG A 272 0.31 1.69 -2.14
N SER A 273 -0.28 1.45 -3.32
CA SER A 273 -1.05 2.46 -4.03
C SER A 273 -2.34 2.76 -3.27
N LEU A 274 -3.05 1.72 -2.81
CA LEU A 274 -4.22 1.85 -1.96
C LEU A 274 -3.94 2.71 -0.74
N MET A 275 -2.84 2.46 -0.02
CA MET A 275 -2.54 3.26 1.16
C MET A 275 -2.23 4.72 0.87
N ARG A 276 -1.68 5.04 -0.29
CA ARG A 276 -1.47 6.43 -0.68
C ARG A 276 -2.79 7.15 -0.91
N GLU A 277 -3.76 6.46 -1.48
CA GLU A 277 -5.11 7.00 -1.71
C GLU A 277 -5.86 7.17 -0.38
N LEU A 278 -5.91 6.13 0.46
CA LEU A 278 -6.64 6.16 1.75
C LEU A 278 -6.07 7.17 2.75
N LEU A 279 -4.77 7.48 2.66
CA LEU A 279 -4.14 8.48 3.55
C LEU A 279 -4.20 9.90 3.00
N GLU A 280 -4.72 10.10 1.80
CA GLU A 280 -4.71 11.43 1.19
C GLU A 280 -5.56 12.45 1.96
N PRO A 281 -6.73 12.14 2.55
CA PRO A 281 -7.44 13.08 3.43
C PRO A 281 -6.61 13.60 4.59
N TYR A 282 -5.74 12.77 5.16
CA TYR A 282 -4.79 13.18 6.19
C TYR A 282 -3.70 14.10 5.62
N PHE A 283 -3.08 13.71 4.51
CA PHE A 283 -1.98 14.47 3.90
C PHE A 283 -2.41 15.76 3.19
N ALA A 284 -3.69 15.88 2.82
CA ALA A 284 -4.23 17.13 2.30
C ALA A 284 -4.32 18.20 3.40
N ARG A 285 -4.43 17.80 4.67
CA ARG A 285 -4.50 18.69 5.84
C ARG A 285 -3.15 18.92 6.48
N ILE A 286 -2.36 17.87 6.69
CA ILE A 286 -1.01 17.98 7.25
C ILE A 286 0.00 18.15 6.13
N HIS A 287 0.57 19.35 5.99
CA HIS A 287 1.33 19.76 4.81
C HIS A 287 2.78 19.27 4.83
N PHE A 288 2.97 17.96 4.64
CA PHE A 288 4.31 17.40 4.48
C PHE A 288 4.95 17.82 3.14
N THR A 289 6.24 18.15 3.18
CA THR A 289 7.06 18.23 1.97
C THR A 289 7.20 16.85 1.32
N LYS A 290 7.56 16.80 0.02
CA LYS A 290 7.78 15.54 -0.71
C LYS A 290 8.78 14.62 -0.01
N GLN A 291 9.83 15.18 0.60
CA GLN A 291 10.86 14.43 1.31
C GLN A 291 10.35 13.89 2.65
N GLN A 292 9.65 14.72 3.44
CA GLN A 292 9.08 14.29 4.72
C GLN A 292 7.99 13.23 4.50
N LYS A 293 7.07 13.40 3.53
CA LYS A 293 6.05 12.38 3.18
C LYS A 293 6.72 11.06 2.80
N LYS A 294 7.80 11.09 1.99
CA LYS A 294 8.55 9.88 1.62
C LYS A 294 9.16 9.17 2.84
N LYS A 295 9.74 9.92 3.78
CA LYS A 295 10.30 9.37 5.04
C LYS A 295 9.21 8.81 5.95
N TRP A 296 8.08 9.51 6.08
CA TRP A 296 6.93 9.06 6.87
C TRP A 296 6.40 7.70 6.37
N PHE A 297 6.20 7.56 5.05
CA PHE A 297 5.76 6.30 4.45
C PHE A 297 6.79 5.20 4.61
N ARG A 298 8.09 5.54 4.50
CA ARG A 298 9.18 4.59 4.67
C ARG A 298 9.20 4.04 6.09
N ASN A 299 9.10 4.90 7.10
CA ASN A 299 9.23 4.47 8.49
C ASN A 299 8.10 3.50 8.92
N ARG A 300 6.92 3.67 8.32
CA ARG A 300 5.70 2.90 8.59
C ARG A 300 5.39 1.84 7.52
N GLU A 301 6.36 1.52 6.65
CA GLU A 301 6.13 0.73 5.44
C GLU A 301 5.53 -0.65 5.73
N GLY A 302 6.03 -1.37 6.74
CA GLY A 302 5.48 -2.68 7.13
C GLY A 302 4.01 -2.65 7.56
N VAL A 303 3.63 -1.78 8.50
CA VAL A 303 2.23 -1.66 8.97
C VAL A 303 1.30 -1.17 7.87
N LEU A 304 1.72 -0.17 7.10
CA LEU A 304 0.92 0.35 5.99
C LEU A 304 0.73 -0.72 4.92
N PHE A 305 1.79 -1.47 4.59
CA PHE A 305 1.69 -2.59 3.66
C PHE A 305 0.73 -3.67 4.15
N GLY A 306 0.82 -4.07 5.42
CA GLY A 306 -0.09 -5.07 6.00
C GLY A 306 -1.54 -4.61 6.01
N PHE A 307 -1.78 -3.37 6.42
CA PHE A 307 -3.13 -2.79 6.44
C PHE A 307 -3.74 -2.70 5.03
N GLY A 308 -2.96 -2.18 4.08
CA GLY A 308 -3.36 -2.08 2.67
C GLY A 308 -3.53 -3.45 2.02
N LEU A 309 -2.73 -4.46 2.41
CA LEU A 309 -2.84 -5.83 1.91
C LEU A 309 -4.16 -6.46 2.37
N GLY A 310 -4.53 -6.26 3.64
CA GLY A 310 -5.81 -6.72 4.18
C GLY A 310 -6.99 -6.17 3.38
N PHE A 311 -7.05 -4.85 3.18
CA PHE A 311 -8.11 -4.25 2.38
C PHE A 311 -8.06 -4.63 0.89
N TYR A 312 -6.86 -4.78 0.31
CA TYR A 312 -6.71 -5.27 -1.06
C TYR A 312 -7.34 -6.65 -1.26
N ILE A 313 -7.17 -7.57 -0.30
CA ILE A 313 -7.83 -8.88 -0.33
C ILE A 313 -9.36 -8.73 -0.25
N LEU A 314 -9.87 -7.86 0.62
CA LEU A 314 -11.31 -7.62 0.77
C LEU A 314 -11.93 -6.99 -0.49
N VAL A 315 -11.23 -6.07 -1.14
CA VAL A 315 -11.72 -5.38 -2.35
C VAL A 315 -11.79 -6.29 -3.56
N LYS A 316 -10.96 -7.35 -3.60
CA LYS A 316 -11.01 -8.35 -4.68
C LYS A 316 -12.35 -9.10 -4.73
N VAL A 317 -13.15 -9.06 -3.67
CA VAL A 317 -14.50 -9.65 -3.69
C VAL A 317 -15.38 -8.85 -4.66
N PRO A 318 -15.85 -9.47 -5.76
CA PRO A 318 -16.65 -8.77 -6.76
C PRO A 318 -17.94 -8.19 -6.16
N LEU A 319 -18.41 -7.07 -6.71
CA LEU A 319 -19.64 -6.33 -6.30
C LEU A 319 -19.55 -5.63 -4.94
N VAL A 320 -18.74 -6.12 -3.98
CA VAL A 320 -18.59 -5.52 -2.64
C VAL A 320 -17.44 -4.50 -2.60
N GLY A 321 -16.47 -4.58 -3.51
CA GLY A 321 -15.24 -3.77 -3.47
C GLY A 321 -15.45 -2.25 -3.35
N VAL A 322 -16.54 -1.69 -3.92
CA VAL A 322 -16.88 -0.27 -3.79
C VAL A 322 -17.33 0.09 -2.36
N LEU A 323 -18.11 -0.79 -1.71
CA LEU A 323 -18.52 -0.60 -0.32
C LEU A 323 -17.33 -0.80 0.62
N ILE A 324 -16.46 -1.77 0.32
CA ILE A 324 -15.21 -1.98 1.07
C ILE A 324 -14.34 -0.73 1.02
N TYR A 325 -14.34 0.05 -0.06
CA TYR A 325 -13.60 1.31 -0.12
C TYR A 325 -14.04 2.29 0.98
N GLY A 326 -15.34 2.52 1.14
CA GLY A 326 -15.86 3.41 2.19
C GLY A 326 -15.49 2.91 3.59
N ILE A 327 -15.53 1.60 3.81
CA ILE A 327 -15.08 0.97 5.05
C ILE A 327 -13.56 1.15 5.23
N ALA A 328 -12.76 1.00 4.18
CA ALA A 328 -11.31 1.16 4.21
C ALA A 328 -10.90 2.60 4.55
N GLU A 329 -11.60 3.58 3.99
CA GLU A 329 -11.42 5.00 4.28
C GLU A 329 -11.74 5.31 5.75
N ALA A 330 -12.90 4.83 6.22
CA ALA A 330 -13.29 4.94 7.63
C ALA A 330 -12.31 4.25 8.58
N SER A 331 -11.81 3.08 8.20
CA SER A 331 -10.82 2.32 8.97
C SER A 331 -9.45 3.00 8.99
N THR A 332 -9.14 3.78 7.96
CA THR A 332 -7.88 4.53 7.88
C THR A 332 -7.86 5.69 8.87
N ALA A 333 -9.02 6.28 9.20
CA ALA A 333 -9.13 7.22 10.32
C ALA A 333 -8.70 6.56 11.64
N TYR A 334 -9.15 5.32 11.91
CA TYR A 334 -8.70 4.56 13.08
C TYR A 334 -7.19 4.25 13.02
N LEU A 335 -6.68 3.82 11.86
CA LEU A 335 -5.26 3.54 11.65
C LEU A 335 -4.38 4.75 12.00
N ILE A 336 -4.74 5.95 11.51
CA ILE A 336 -4.00 7.19 11.78
C ILE A 336 -3.84 7.40 13.28
N THR A 337 -4.91 7.22 14.07
CA THR A 337 -4.83 7.37 15.53
C THR A 337 -3.87 6.40 16.21
N LYS A 338 -3.39 5.35 15.53
CA LYS A 338 -2.47 4.34 16.07
C LYS A 338 -1.02 4.53 15.65
N ILE A 339 -0.81 5.13 14.48
CA ILE A 339 0.52 5.19 13.86
C ILE A 339 1.09 6.61 13.79
N THR A 340 0.30 7.61 14.17
CA THR A 340 0.76 9.00 14.33
C THR A 340 0.48 9.48 15.74
N ASP A 341 1.03 10.63 16.07
CA ASP A 341 0.62 11.40 17.25
C ASP A 341 -0.56 12.32 16.89
N PRO A 342 -1.35 12.77 17.89
CA PRO A 342 -2.42 13.72 17.64
C PRO A 342 -1.86 15.03 17.06
N PRO A 343 -2.48 15.59 16.01
CA PRO A 343 -2.04 16.85 15.43
C PRO A 343 -2.24 18.00 16.42
N PRO A 344 -1.29 18.93 16.55
CA PRO A 344 -1.43 20.11 17.39
C PRO A 344 -2.30 21.19 16.71
N SER A 345 -2.31 22.41 17.27
CA SER A 345 -2.84 23.59 16.55
C SER A 345 -2.07 23.82 15.23
N PRO A 346 -2.70 24.34 14.16
CA PRO A 346 -2.03 24.65 12.90
C PRO A 346 -0.75 25.50 13.03
N ASP A 347 -0.64 26.34 14.06
CA ASP A 347 0.54 27.18 14.30
C ASP A 347 1.82 26.39 14.57
N LYS A 348 1.70 25.15 15.05
CA LYS A 348 2.82 24.24 15.34
C LYS A 348 2.99 23.14 14.29
N MET A 349 2.41 23.33 13.09
CA MET A 349 2.41 22.29 12.05
C MET A 349 3.82 21.91 11.60
N ASP A 350 4.73 22.87 11.45
CA ASP A 350 6.06 22.60 10.91
C ASP A 350 6.84 21.67 11.85
N GLU A 351 6.89 21.99 13.14
CA GLU A 351 7.48 21.15 14.20
C GLU A 351 6.82 19.76 14.25
N PHE A 352 5.50 19.70 14.10
CA PHE A 352 4.76 18.43 14.04
C PHE A 352 5.17 17.60 12.83
N THR A 353 5.23 18.18 11.62
CA THR A 353 5.63 17.43 10.42
C THR A 353 7.06 16.90 10.53
N GLU A 354 7.94 17.63 11.22
CA GLU A 354 9.30 17.19 11.45
C GLU A 354 9.37 15.99 12.39
N SER A 355 8.71 16.07 13.54
CA SER A 355 8.67 14.97 14.53
C SER A 355 8.02 13.70 13.97
N GLN A 356 6.97 13.83 13.14
CA GLN A 356 6.25 12.69 12.57
C GLN A 356 7.03 11.90 11.51
N GLN A 357 8.18 12.38 11.02
CA GLN A 357 9.02 11.65 10.05
C GLN A 357 9.51 10.30 10.59
N ILE A 358 9.72 10.21 11.91
CA ILE A 358 10.18 9.00 12.60
C ILE A 358 9.02 8.45 13.43
N TRP A 359 8.80 7.13 13.39
CA TRP A 359 7.82 6.49 14.26
C TRP A 359 8.48 6.12 15.59
N THR A 360 8.43 7.06 16.53
CA THR A 360 9.05 6.94 17.85
C THR A 360 8.51 5.76 18.66
N ASN A 361 7.19 5.49 18.58
CA ASN A 361 6.53 4.46 19.39
C ASN A 361 6.43 3.09 18.72
N LYS A 362 7.21 2.85 17.66
CA LYS A 362 7.08 1.64 16.85
C LYS A 362 7.25 0.36 17.68
N HIS A 363 8.31 0.28 18.47
CA HIS A 363 8.61 -0.93 19.23
C HIS A 363 7.53 -1.26 20.25
N GLU A 364 6.99 -0.24 20.94
CA GLU A 364 5.92 -0.39 21.90
C GLU A 364 4.59 -0.78 21.22
N PHE A 365 4.29 -0.17 20.07
CA PHE A 365 3.11 -0.53 19.29
C PHE A 365 3.10 -1.99 18.83
N LEU A 366 4.26 -2.51 18.43
CA LEU A 366 4.42 -3.88 17.94
C LEU A 366 4.39 -4.93 19.05
N SER A 367 4.78 -4.60 20.28
CA SER A 367 4.83 -5.53 21.41
C SER A 367 3.55 -5.59 22.25
N MET A 368 2.68 -4.59 22.17
CA MET A 368 1.45 -4.53 22.97
C MET A 368 0.36 -5.49 22.50
N ASP A 369 -0.50 -5.93 23.43
CA ASP A 369 -1.73 -6.64 23.10
C ASP A 369 -2.74 -5.72 22.36
N LEU A 370 -3.56 -6.30 21.48
CA LEU A 370 -4.54 -5.60 20.65
C LEU A 370 -5.54 -4.78 21.49
N ALA A 371 -5.90 -5.27 22.68
CA ALA A 371 -6.83 -4.59 23.59
C ALA A 371 -6.26 -3.30 24.20
N GLN A 372 -4.92 -3.21 24.28
CA GLN A 372 -4.18 -2.17 25.01
C GLN A 372 -3.54 -1.11 24.11
N ILE A 373 -3.70 -1.20 22.78
CA ILE A 373 -3.11 -0.27 21.81
C ILE A 373 -3.47 1.20 22.09
N ASP A 374 -4.64 1.45 22.68
CA ASP A 374 -5.09 2.80 23.04
C ASP A 374 -4.20 3.51 24.09
N HIS A 375 -3.34 2.78 24.80
CA HIS A 375 -2.49 3.31 25.87
C HIS A 375 -1.14 3.87 25.39
N ILE A 376 -0.75 3.66 24.13
CA ILE A 376 0.58 4.02 23.60
C ILE A 376 0.88 5.51 23.76
N HIS A 377 -0.11 6.37 23.50
CA HIS A 377 0.08 7.82 23.59
C HIS A 377 0.23 8.33 25.04
N ARG A 378 0.02 7.50 26.07
CA ARG A 378 0.22 7.91 27.47
C ARG A 378 1.69 8.08 27.85
N LYS A 379 2.59 7.33 27.22
CA LYS A 379 3.99 7.27 27.64
C LYS A 379 4.83 8.41 27.07
N ASN A 380 4.54 8.84 25.83
CA ASN A 380 5.24 9.97 25.21
C ASN A 380 4.97 11.30 25.89
N SER A 381 3.76 11.51 26.43
CA SER A 381 3.44 12.72 27.19
C SER A 381 4.19 12.81 28.51
N GLN A 382 4.72 11.70 29.03
CA GLN A 382 5.52 11.66 30.26
C GLN A 382 7.03 11.77 30.03
N SER A 383 7.51 11.55 28.79
CA SER A 383 8.96 11.54 28.48
C SER A 383 9.54 12.89 28.05
N ASN A 384 8.74 13.96 28.02
CA ASN A 384 9.24 15.34 27.90
C ASN A 384 9.06 16.09 29.23
N PRO A 385 9.88 15.83 30.27
CA PRO A 385 10.19 16.87 31.23
C PRO A 385 11.17 17.85 30.55
N SER A 386 10.73 19.10 30.48
CA SER A 386 11.54 20.29 30.17
C SER A 386 13.01 20.20 30.59
N THR A 387 13.89 20.42 29.61
CA THR A 387 15.19 21.08 29.76
C THR A 387 15.33 22.11 28.67
#